data_AF-A0A9D0NV89-F1
#
_entry.id   AF-A0A9D0NV89-F1
#
_cell.length_a   1.000
_cell.length_b   1.000
_cell.length_c   1.000
_cell.angle_alpha   90.00
_cell.angle_beta   90.00
_cell.angle_gamma   90.00
#
_symmetry.space_group_name_H-M   'P 1'
#
loop_
_entity.id
_entity.type
_entity.pdbx_description
1 polymer ?
#
loop_
_entity_poly.entity_id
_entity_poly.type
_entity_poly.pdbx_seq_one_letter_code
_entity_poly.pdbx_strand_id
1 'polypeptide(L)'
;MPTSQQRFEQAVALIDAANAEDPNEASISGEKYPKELLYSHRMSDMLERYAPDADDAVKLAVRAQHIQRWKSPRDAFPMDRK
;
A
#
# COMPACT_ATOMS: atom_id res chain seq x y z
N MET A 1 -23.30 -0.82 14.72
CA MET A 1 -21.83 -0.91 14.70
C MET A 1 -21.41 -1.64 13.44
N PRO A 2 -20.41 -1.17 12.68
CA PRO A 2 -19.94 -1.87 11.49
C PRO A 2 -19.39 -3.26 11.85
N THR A 3 -19.49 -4.21 10.93
CA THR A 3 -18.89 -5.56 11.07
C THR A 3 -17.37 -5.50 10.96
N SER A 4 -16.67 -6.60 11.27
CA SER A 4 -15.22 -6.67 11.05
C SER A 4 -14.87 -6.50 9.57
N GLN A 5 -15.62 -7.17 8.69
CA GLN A 5 -15.47 -7.09 7.24
C GLN A 5 -15.62 -5.65 6.72
N GLN A 6 -16.64 -4.92 7.18
CA GLN A 6 -16.84 -3.53 6.78
C GLN A 6 -15.68 -2.62 7.22
N ARG A 7 -15.11 -2.85 8.41
CA ARG A 7 -13.93 -2.11 8.87
C ARG A 7 -12.69 -2.44 8.06
N PHE A 8 -12.50 -3.69 7.68
CA PHE A 8 -11.41 -4.14 6.82
C PHE A 8 -11.47 -3.45 5.45
N GLU A 9 -12.63 -3.53 4.77
CA GLU A 9 -12.84 -2.90 3.46
C GLU A 9 -12.64 -1.38 3.52
N GLN A 10 -13.15 -0.74 4.57
CA GLN A 10 -12.95 0.69 4.79
C GLN A 10 -11.46 1.03 4.97
N ALA A 11 -10.71 0.23 5.74
CA ALA A 11 -9.29 0.45 5.93
C ALA A 11 -8.50 0.29 4.63
N VAL A 12 -8.79 -0.75 3.82
CA VAL A 12 -8.19 -0.93 2.49
C VAL A 12 -8.47 0.27 1.59
N ALA A 13 -9.72 0.72 1.51
CA ALA A 13 -10.09 1.87 0.67
C ALA A 13 -9.36 3.16 1.09
N LEU A 14 -9.18 3.39 2.39
CA LEU A 14 -8.44 4.55 2.90
C LEU A 14 -6.94 4.46 2.59
N ILE A 15 -6.34 3.27 2.69
CA ILE A 15 -4.94 3.03 2.31
C ILE A 15 -4.75 3.31 0.82
N ASP A 16 -5.65 2.82 -0.02
CA ASP A 16 -5.56 2.98 -1.47
C ASP A 16 -5.75 4.43 -1.89
N ALA A 17 -6.72 5.14 -1.30
CA ALA A 17 -6.90 6.57 -1.52
C ALA A 17 -5.64 7.36 -1.14
N ALA A 18 -5.04 7.04 0.01
CA ALA A 18 -3.82 7.69 0.47
C ALA A 18 -2.62 7.43 -0.45
N ASN A 19 -2.51 6.23 -1.02
CA ASN A 19 -1.45 5.86 -1.97
C ASN A 19 -1.71 6.35 -3.39
N ALA A 20 -2.96 6.59 -3.77
CA ALA A 20 -3.32 7.19 -5.05
C ALA A 20 -2.84 8.64 -5.18
N GLU A 21 -2.59 9.31 -4.05
CA GLU A 21 -1.97 10.65 -4.01
C GLU A 21 -0.47 10.65 -4.32
N ASP A 22 0.17 9.49 -4.53
CA ASP A 22 1.59 9.43 -4.87
C ASP A 22 1.88 10.11 -6.23
N PRO A 23 2.67 11.19 -6.27
CA PRO A 23 3.00 11.88 -7.51
C PRO A 23 3.97 11.09 -8.40
N ASN A 24 4.60 10.04 -7.86
CA ASN A 24 5.50 9.19 -8.62
C ASN A 24 4.69 8.15 -9.39
N GLU A 25 4.88 8.08 -10.70
CA GLU A 25 4.18 7.13 -11.54
C GLU A 25 5.08 5.95 -11.93
N ALA A 26 4.48 4.77 -12.03
CA ALA A 26 5.07 3.59 -12.66
C ALA A 26 4.19 3.20 -13.87
N SER A 27 4.83 2.77 -14.96
CA SER A 27 4.09 2.30 -16.13
C SER A 27 4.02 0.78 -16.20
N ILE A 28 2.81 0.26 -16.45
CA ILE A 28 2.56 -1.14 -16.79
C ILE A 28 1.79 -1.16 -18.09
N SER A 29 2.29 -1.91 -19.08
CA SER A 29 1.60 -2.12 -20.37
C SER A 29 1.14 -0.82 -21.06
N GLY A 30 1.86 0.28 -20.83
CA GLY A 30 1.53 1.61 -21.40
C GLY A 30 0.60 2.47 -20.55
N GLU A 31 0.00 1.95 -19.48
CA GLU A 31 -0.79 2.73 -18.53
C GLU A 31 0.09 3.19 -17.36
N LYS A 32 -0.25 4.34 -16.75
CA LYS A 32 0.47 4.96 -15.64
C LYS A 32 -0.33 4.81 -14.36
N TYR A 33 0.35 4.40 -13.29
CA TYR A 33 -0.25 4.24 -11.97
C TYR A 33 0.61 4.93 -10.90
N PRO A 34 0.00 5.50 -9.84
CA PRO A 34 0.73 5.92 -8.66
C PRO A 34 1.55 4.75 -8.10
N LYS A 35 2.84 4.98 -7.87
CA LYS A 35 3.82 3.91 -7.65
C LYS A 35 3.53 3.13 -6.36
N GLU A 36 3.23 3.81 -5.26
CA GLU A 36 2.90 3.13 -4.01
C GLU A 36 1.52 2.44 -4.04
N LEU A 37 0.55 2.96 -4.82
CA LEU A 37 -0.73 2.26 -5.02
C LEU A 37 -0.52 0.96 -5.78
N LEU A 38 0.23 1.02 -6.88
CA LEU A 38 0.54 -0.18 -7.64
C LEU A 38 1.31 -1.21 -6.79
N TYR A 39 2.22 -0.74 -5.94
CA TYR A 39 2.95 -1.60 -5.02
C TYR A 39 2.01 -2.32 -4.04
N SER A 40 1.06 -1.60 -3.42
CA SER A 40 0.10 -2.21 -2.47
C SER A 40 -0.71 -3.34 -3.12
N HIS A 41 -1.18 -3.14 -4.36
CA HIS A 41 -1.86 -4.17 -5.13
C HIS A 41 -0.98 -5.39 -5.39
N ARG A 42 0.23 -5.20 -5.90
CA ARG A 42 1.16 -6.31 -6.17
C ARG A 42 1.46 -7.15 -4.92
N MET A 43 1.58 -6.50 -3.76
CA MET A 43 1.85 -7.21 -2.51
C MET A 43 0.61 -7.96 -2.01
N SER A 44 -0.59 -7.40 -2.16
CA SER A 44 -1.84 -8.13 -1.91
C SER A 44 -1.98 -9.37 -2.80
N ASP A 45 -1.74 -9.22 -4.12
CA ASP A 45 -1.76 -10.35 -5.08
C ASP A 45 -0.70 -11.41 -4.75
N MET A 46 0.41 -11.00 -4.13
CA MET A 46 1.44 -11.93 -3.68
C MET A 46 1.01 -12.69 -2.42
N LEU A 47 0.40 -11.99 -1.46
CA LEU A 47 -0.14 -12.61 -0.25
C LEU A 47 -1.20 -13.66 -0.61
N GLU A 48 -2.13 -13.34 -1.53
CA GLU A 48 -3.17 -14.27 -1.96
C GLU A 48 -2.59 -15.56 -2.57
N ARG A 49 -1.46 -15.47 -3.27
CA ARG A 49 -0.77 -16.64 -3.84
C ARG A 49 -0.05 -17.52 -2.82
N TYR A 50 0.48 -16.95 -1.74
CA TYR A 50 1.26 -17.70 -0.74
C TYR A 50 0.46 -18.12 0.49
N ALA A 51 -0.51 -17.31 0.90
CA ALA A 51 -1.31 -17.49 2.10
C ALA A 51 -2.73 -16.92 1.88
N PRO A 52 -3.58 -17.59 1.07
CA PRO A 52 -4.94 -17.12 0.78
C PRO A 52 -5.81 -16.99 2.03
N ASP A 53 -5.54 -17.81 3.06
CA ASP A 53 -6.25 -17.83 4.33
C ASP A 53 -5.67 -16.86 5.38
N ALA A 54 -4.79 -15.94 4.98
CA ALA A 54 -4.27 -14.91 5.87
C ALA A 54 -5.41 -14.09 6.49
N ASP A 55 -5.25 -13.74 7.77
CA ASP A 55 -6.23 -12.92 8.46
C ASP A 55 -6.23 -11.46 7.95
N ASP A 56 -7.25 -10.72 8.34
CA ASP A 56 -7.43 -9.32 7.95
C ASP A 56 -6.27 -8.43 8.41
N ALA A 57 -5.62 -8.74 9.53
CA ALA A 57 -4.50 -7.96 10.04
C ALA A 57 -3.26 -8.10 9.15
N VAL A 58 -2.95 -9.31 8.70
CA VAL A 58 -1.87 -9.58 7.74
C VAL A 58 -2.19 -8.94 6.39
N LYS A 59 -3.42 -9.07 5.89
CA LYS A 59 -3.87 -8.42 4.65
C LYS A 59 -3.70 -6.90 4.71
N LEU A 60 -4.07 -6.27 5.82
CA LEU A 60 -3.88 -4.83 6.02
C LEU A 60 -2.41 -4.44 6.13
N ALA A 61 -1.59 -5.22 6.86
CA ALA A 61 -0.16 -4.95 6.99
C ALA A 61 0.55 -4.97 5.62
N VAL A 62 0.20 -5.93 4.77
CA VAL A 62 0.72 -6.04 3.41
C VAL A 62 0.21 -4.87 2.54
N ARG A 63 -1.08 -4.55 2.61
CA ARG A 63 -1.66 -3.42 1.85
C ARG A 63 -1.01 -2.07 2.24
N ALA A 64 -0.71 -1.89 3.52
CA ALA A 64 -0.17 -0.65 4.08
C ALA A 64 1.37 -0.58 4.10
N GLN A 65 2.09 -1.58 3.57
CA GLN A 65 3.54 -1.69 3.73
C GLN A 65 4.31 -0.41 3.34
N HIS A 66 3.88 0.26 2.26
CA HIS A 66 4.43 1.53 1.79
C HIS A 66 3.42 2.69 1.83
N ILE A 67 2.50 2.70 2.80
CA ILE A 67 1.49 3.76 2.89
C ILE A 67 2.14 5.15 2.91
N GLN A 68 1.81 5.97 1.91
CA GLN A 68 2.35 7.33 1.72
C GLN A 68 3.88 7.44 1.83
N ARG A 69 4.61 6.37 1.45
CA ARG A 69 6.08 6.31 1.59
C ARG A 69 6.79 7.47 0.90
N TRP A 70 6.23 7.97 -0.20
CA TRP A 70 6.75 9.11 -0.97
C TRP A 70 6.82 10.42 -0.17
N LYS A 71 6.01 10.58 0.90
CA LYS A 71 6.03 11.78 1.77
C LYS A 71 7.28 11.87 2.65
N SER A 72 8.08 10.82 2.72
CA SER A 72 9.31 10.74 3.54
C SER A 72 10.54 10.47 2.65
N PRO A 73 10.89 11.39 1.74
CA PRO A 73 11.98 11.15 0.81
C PRO A 73 13.32 11.05 1.56
N ARG A 74 14.24 10.24 1.05
CA ARG A 74 15.49 9.91 1.76
C ARG A 74 16.44 11.09 1.89
N ASP A 75 16.36 12.04 0.97
CA ASP A 75 17.12 13.29 0.95
C ASP A 75 16.69 14.27 2.05
N ALA A 76 15.49 14.12 2.61
CA ALA A 76 15.02 14.89 3.77
C ALA A 76 15.71 14.50 5.08
N PHE A 77 16.50 13.41 5.10
CA PHE A 77 17.27 12.98 6.27
C PHE A 77 18.76 13.12 5.96
N PRO A 78 19.52 13.88 6.78
CA PRO A 78 20.96 13.95 6.61
C PRO A 78 21.58 12.54 6.67
N MET A 79 22.58 12.30 5.82
CA MET A 79 23.27 11.00 5.68
C MET A 79 24.02 10.55 6.94
N ASP A 80 24.03 11.39 7.98
CA ASP A 80 24.73 11.21 9.23
C ASP A 80 23.81 10.53 10.25
N ARG A 81 23.48 9.25 10.03
CA ARG A 81 22.99 8.40 11.12
C ARG A 81 24.20 8.04 11.99
N LYS A 82 24.39 8.74 13.12
CA LYS A 82 25.25 8.27 14.21
C LYS A 82 24.63 7.04 14.89
#